data_AF-A0A1G5UC23-F1
#
_entry.id   AF-A0A1G5UC23-F1
#
_cell.length_a   1.000
_cell.length_b   1.000
_cell.length_c   1.000
_cell.angle_alpha   90.00
_cell.angle_beta   90.00
_cell.angle_gamma   90.00
#
_symmetry.space_group_name_H-M   'P 1'
#
loop_
_entity.id
_entity.type
_entity.pdbx_description
1 polymer ?
#
loop_
_entity_poly.entity_id
_entity_poly.type
_entity_poly.pdbx_seq_one_letter_code
_entity_poly.pdbx_strand_id
1 'polypeptide(L)'
;MDRDVLTDAQWAKIEPHCLGKRTDPGRSGRDNRLFLEAVLWIARTGSPWRDLPERFGNWSTAFRRFRDWREADVFKRIFDALSDEPDLEYAMVDATIV
;
A
#
# COMPACT_ATOMS: atom_id res chain seq x y z
N MET A 1 -11.10 17.74 4.29
CA MET A 1 -11.39 16.41 3.73
C MET A 1 -10.21 15.55 4.11
N ASP A 2 -10.42 14.63 5.05
CA ASP A 2 -9.41 13.67 5.50
C ASP A 2 -8.92 12.86 4.30
N ARG A 3 -7.76 13.26 3.75
CA ARG A 3 -7.07 12.62 2.63
C ARG A 3 -6.29 11.38 3.11
N ASP A 4 -6.66 10.87 4.28
CA ASP A 4 -5.85 9.99 5.14
C ASP A 4 -6.24 8.52 5.06
N VAL A 5 -7.42 8.22 4.49
CA VAL A 5 -8.01 6.88 4.52
C VAL A 5 -8.52 6.55 3.13
N LEU A 6 -8.07 5.41 2.58
CA LEU A 6 -8.63 4.87 1.34
C LEU A 6 -10.15 4.75 1.51
N THR A 7 -10.93 5.36 0.62
CA THR A 7 -12.38 5.19 0.64
C THR A 7 -12.73 3.73 0.33
N ASP A 8 -13.90 3.26 0.78
CA ASP A 8 -14.32 1.88 0.47
C ASP A 8 -14.45 1.63 -1.04
N ALA A 9 -14.81 2.66 -1.81
CA ALA A 9 -14.87 2.60 -3.27
C ALA A 9 -13.48 2.40 -3.90
N GLN A 10 -12.48 3.17 -3.45
CA GLN A 10 -11.09 2.97 -3.87
C GLN A 10 -10.57 1.60 -3.42
N TRP A 11 -10.87 1.21 -2.18
CA TRP A 11 -10.47 -0.08 -1.64
C TRP A 11 -11.01 -1.25 -2.46
N ALA A 12 -12.29 -1.20 -2.87
CA ALA A 12 -12.91 -2.24 -3.68
C ALA A 12 -12.22 -2.43 -5.04
N LYS A 13 -11.63 -1.38 -5.61
CA LYS A 13 -10.81 -1.46 -6.84
C LYS A 13 -9.42 -2.02 -6.56
N ILE A 14 -8.82 -1.73 -5.40
CA ILE A 14 -7.46 -2.14 -5.03
C ILE A 14 -7.39 -3.59 -4.56
N GLU A 15 -8.36 -4.02 -3.76
CA GLU A 15 -8.37 -5.33 -3.09
C GLU A 15 -8.08 -6.50 -4.04
N PRO A 16 -8.67 -6.58 -5.26
CA PRO A 16 -8.40 -7.67 -6.19
C PRO A 16 -6.94 -7.80 -6.63
N HIS A 17 -6.16 -6.71 -6.60
CA HIS A 17 -4.77 -6.69 -7.07
C HIS A 17 -3.76 -6.99 -5.96
N CYS A 18 -4.18 -6.97 -4.69
CA CYS A 18 -3.30 -7.23 -3.56
C CYS A 18 -2.79 -8.68 -3.53
N LEU A 19 -1.57 -8.90 -3.01
CA LEU A 19 -1.06 -10.23 -2.66
C LEU A 19 -1.28 -10.55 -1.18
N GLY A 20 -1.43 -11.84 -0.88
CA GLY A 20 -1.76 -12.32 0.46
C GLY A 20 -3.22 -12.04 0.80
N LYS A 21 -4.13 -12.13 -0.15
CA LYS A 21 -5.60 -12.13 0.05
C LYS A 21 -6.04 -13.42 0.72
N ARG A 22 -7.25 -13.46 1.27
CA ARG A 22 -7.76 -14.63 2.03
C ARG A 22 -7.77 -15.90 1.18
N THR A 23 -7.86 -15.72 -0.13
CA THR A 23 -7.83 -16.73 -1.17
C THR A 23 -6.44 -17.22 -1.54
N ASP A 24 -5.37 -16.56 -1.08
CA ASP A 24 -4.01 -16.85 -1.54
C ASP A 24 -3.36 -17.93 -0.67
N PRO A 25 -2.76 -18.97 -1.27
CA PRO A 25 -2.03 -20.00 -0.53
C PRO A 25 -0.78 -19.42 0.17
N GLY A 26 -0.50 -19.85 1.42
CA GLY A 26 0.71 -19.47 2.17
C GLY A 26 0.66 -18.12 2.91
N ARG A 27 -0.54 -17.68 3.33
CA ARG A 27 -0.83 -16.31 3.76
C ARG A 27 0.03 -15.74 4.91
N SER A 28 0.58 -14.54 4.70
CA SER A 28 1.23 -13.69 5.72
C SER A 28 0.59 -12.30 5.88
N GLY A 29 -0.35 -11.91 5.02
CA GLY A 29 -1.04 -10.61 5.06
C GLY A 29 -2.34 -10.64 5.87
N ARG A 30 -2.29 -10.25 7.15
CA ARG A 30 -3.50 -10.18 8.00
C ARG A 30 -4.46 -9.08 7.56
N ASP A 31 -3.93 -7.92 7.17
CA ASP A 31 -4.70 -6.77 6.72
C ASP A 31 -3.97 -6.09 5.54
N ASN A 32 -4.59 -6.09 4.36
CA ASN A 32 -4.02 -5.48 3.15
C ASN A 32 -4.29 -3.98 3.11
N ARG A 33 -5.41 -3.55 3.70
CA ARG A 33 -5.83 -2.15 3.72
C ARG A 33 -4.95 -1.36 4.66
N LEU A 34 -4.80 -1.85 5.89
CA LEU A 34 -3.90 -1.25 6.87
C LEU A 34 -2.46 -1.17 6.35
N PHE A 35 -2.02 -2.19 5.62
CA PHE A 35 -0.70 -2.17 4.98
C PHE A 35 -0.58 -1.08 3.92
N LEU A 36 -1.55 -0.95 3.01
CA LEU A 36 -1.53 0.10 2.00
C LEU A 36 -1.64 1.50 2.61
N GLU A 37 -2.43 1.66 3.68
CA GLU A 37 -2.46 2.91 4.44
C GLU A 37 -1.10 3.25 5.06
N ALA A 38 -0.35 2.25 5.52
CA ALA A 38 1.02 2.43 5.99
C ALA A 38 1.97 2.90 4.87
N VAL A 39 1.87 2.30 3.67
CA VAL A 39 2.64 2.71 2.50
C VAL A 39 2.30 4.16 2.11
N LEU A 40 1.01 4.50 2.06
CA LEU A 40 0.55 5.85 1.74
C LEU A 40 0.97 6.87 2.81
N TRP A 41 1.06 6.48 4.07
CA TRP A 41 1.59 7.35 5.12
C TRP A 41 3.06 7.68 4.87
N ILE A 42 3.90 6.66 4.62
CA ILE A 42 5.33 6.83 4.30
C ILE A 42 5.53 7.70 3.06
N ALA A 43 4.75 7.44 2.00
CA ALA A 43 4.80 8.21 0.76
C ALA A 43 4.50 9.70 0.98
N ARG A 44 3.53 10.01 1.85
CA ARG A 44 3.10 11.38 2.12
C ARG A 44 4.04 12.13 3.07
N THR A 45 4.64 11.44 4.05
CA THR A 45 5.51 12.08 5.03
C THR A 45 6.98 12.10 4.62
N GLY A 46 7.38 11.26 3.66
CA GLY A 46 8.78 11.01 3.32
C GLY A 46 9.59 10.43 4.48
N SER A 47 8.92 9.98 5.55
CA SER A 47 9.60 9.47 6.75
C SER A 47 10.25 8.11 6.46
N PRO A 48 11.40 7.80 7.09
CA PRO A 48 11.99 6.48 6.96
C PRO A 48 11.05 5.43 7.55
N TRP A 49 11.10 4.21 7.01
CA TRP A 49 10.28 3.09 7.49
C TRP A 49 10.39 2.84 9.00
N ARG A 50 11.56 3.13 9.60
CA ARG A 50 11.78 2.98 11.05
C ARG A 50 10.86 3.85 11.92
N ASP A 51 10.36 4.95 11.35
CA ASP A 51 9.47 5.89 12.04
C ASP A 51 8.00 5.56 11.79
N LEU A 52 7.70 4.42 11.14
CA LEU A 52 6.34 3.98 10.89
C LEU A 52 5.59 3.83 12.23
N PRO A 53 4.45 4.52 12.40
CA PRO A 53 3.67 4.43 13.62
C PRO A 53 3.20 3.01 13.93
N GLU A 54 3.25 2.62 15.21
CA GLU A 54 2.91 1.25 15.65
C GLU A 54 1.48 0.82 15.30
N ARG A 55 0.56 1.76 15.04
CA ARG A 55 -0.80 1.46 14.56
C ARG A 55 -0.82 0.67 13.25
N PHE A 56 0.23 0.78 12.44
CA PHE A 56 0.40 0.04 11.17
C PHE A 56 1.11 -1.31 11.36
N GLY A 57 1.53 -1.62 12.59
CA GLY A 57 2.29 -2.80 12.93
C GLY A 57 3.80 -2.60 12.84
N ASN A 58 4.53 -3.72 12.82
CA ASN A 58 5.99 -3.69 12.85
C ASN A 58 6.58 -3.22 11.52
N TRP A 59 7.37 -2.15 11.56
CA TRP A 59 7.99 -1.55 10.38
C TRP A 59 8.80 -2.52 9.52
N SER A 60 9.52 -3.47 10.14
CA SER A 60 10.37 -4.42 9.41
C SER A 60 9.54 -5.41 8.60
N THR A 61 8.38 -5.79 9.13
CA THR A 61 7.42 -6.66 8.44
C THR A 61 6.72 -5.91 7.31
N ALA A 62 6.32 -4.66 7.56
CA ALA A 62 5.74 -3.79 6.54
C ALA A 62 6.73 -3.54 5.39
N PHE A 63 7.98 -3.20 5.69
CA PHE A 63 9.01 -2.96 4.69
C PHE A 63 9.31 -4.22 3.85
N ARG A 64 9.44 -5.39 4.49
CA ARG A 64 9.63 -6.66 3.77
C ARG A 64 8.48 -6.89 2.78
N ARG A 65 7.25 -6.72 3.25
CA ARG A 65 6.05 -6.87 2.43
C ARG A 65 6.01 -5.86 1.28
N PHE A 66 6.38 -4.60 1.52
CA PHE A 66 6.50 -3.58 0.50
C PHE A 66 7.49 -3.99 -0.59
N ARG A 67 8.69 -4.45 -0.22
CA ARG A 67 9.67 -4.95 -1.17
C ARG A 67 9.11 -6.11 -1.99
N ASP A 68 8.51 -7.09 -1.34
CA ASP A 68 7.95 -8.27 -2.02
C ASP A 68 6.81 -7.87 -2.99
N TRP A 69 5.98 -6.88 -2.64
CA TRP A 69 4.93 -6.32 -3.53
C TRP A 69 5.51 -5.51 -4.69
N ARG A 70 6.60 -4.76 -4.47
CA ARG A 70 7.32 -4.04 -5.52
C ARG A 70 7.91 -5.01 -6.53
N GLU A 71 8.61 -6.04 -6.07
CA GLU A 71 9.22 -7.07 -6.94
C GLU A 71 8.18 -7.86 -7.75
N ALA A 72 6.97 -8.01 -7.22
CA ALA A 72 5.86 -8.68 -7.89
C ALA A 72 4.96 -7.75 -8.72
N ASP A 73 5.37 -6.50 -8.97
CA ASP A 73 4.63 -5.48 -9.73
C ASP A 73 3.19 -5.22 -9.21
N VAL A 74 2.94 -5.45 -7.91
CA VAL A 74 1.62 -5.27 -7.32
C VAL A 74 1.19 -3.81 -7.36
N PHE A 75 2.10 -2.91 -6.99
CA PHE A 75 1.83 -1.46 -6.99
C PHE A 75 1.52 -0.93 -8.38
N LYS A 76 2.21 -1.46 -9.41
CA LYS A 76 1.92 -1.11 -10.81
C LYS A 76 0.51 -1.54 -11.21
N ARG A 77 0.10 -2.77 -10.87
CA ARG A 77 -1.26 -3.25 -11.15
C ARG A 77 -2.33 -2.44 -10.43
N ILE A 78 -2.05 -2.03 -9.20
CA ILE A 78 -2.93 -1.15 -8.43
C ILE A 78 -3.03 0.22 -9.11
N PHE A 79 -1.91 0.78 -9.55
CA PHE A 79 -1.88 2.05 -10.27
C PHE A 79 -2.66 1.99 -11.58
N ASP A 80 -2.44 0.95 -12.39
CA ASP A 80 -3.16 0.75 -13.65
C ASP A 80 -4.68 0.65 -13.43
N ALA A 81 -5.10 0.00 -12.33
CA ALA A 81 -6.52 -0.10 -11.95
C ALA A 81 -7.13 1.20 -11.42
N LEU A 82 -6.29 2.18 -11.06
CA LEU A 82 -6.67 3.46 -10.48
C LEU A 82 -6.25 4.66 -11.35
N SER A 83 -5.76 4.45 -12.56
CA SER A 83 -5.26 5.52 -13.43
C SER A 83 -6.34 6.52 -13.88
N ASP A 84 -7.62 6.24 -13.63
CA ASP A 84 -8.71 7.22 -13.75
C ASP A 84 -8.83 8.16 -12.52
N GLU A 85 -7.99 7.99 -11.48
CA GLU A 85 -8.03 8.73 -10.21
C GLU A 85 -6.67 9.42 -9.92
N PRO A 86 -6.55 10.74 -10.16
CA PRO A 86 -5.27 11.48 -10.15
C PRO A 86 -4.60 11.57 -8.77
N ASP A 87 -5.35 11.36 -7.68
CA ASP A 87 -4.83 11.49 -6.31
C ASP A 87 -3.92 10.32 -5.89
N LEU A 88 -4.14 9.11 -6.42
CA LEU A 88 -3.30 7.96 -6.06
C LEU A 88 -2.02 7.89 -6.90
N GLU A 89 -2.08 8.37 -8.14
CA GLU A 89 -0.93 8.44 -9.02
C GLU A 89 0.21 9.25 -8.40
N TYR A 90 -0.12 10.41 -7.83
CA TYR A 90 0.86 11.29 -7.19
C TYR A 90 1.56 10.66 -5.99
N ALA A 91 0.82 9.93 -5.15
CA ALA A 91 1.37 9.29 -3.94
C ALA A 91 2.28 8.09 -4.27
N MET A 92 2.03 7.39 -5.38
CA MET A 92 2.83 6.22 -5.76
C MET A 92 4.11 6.61 -6.51
N VAL A 93 4.06 7.66 -7.34
CA VAL A 93 5.23 8.19 -8.05
C VAL A 93 6.29 8.72 -7.08
N ASP A 94 5.89 9.43 -6.02
CA ASP A 94 6.85 9.93 -5.00
C ASP A 94 7.47 8.79 -4.17
N ALA A 95 6.73 7.70 -3.93
CA ALA A 95 7.20 6.55 -3.16
C ALA A 95 8.15 5.60 -3.93
N THR A 96 8.26 5.76 -5.27
CA THR A 96 9.11 4.89 -6.11
C THR A 96 10.47 5.49 -6.46
N ILE A 97 10.74 6.76 -6.11
CA ILE A 97 12.03 7.42 -6.28
C ILE A 97 12.80 7.40 -4.96
N VAL A 98 13.34 6.23 -4.59
CA VAL A 98 14.48 6.07 -3.66
C VAL A 98 15.41 5.00 -4.20
#